data_AF-A0A1Y2TEX5-F1
#
_entry.id   AF-A0A1Y2TEX5-F1
#
_cell.length_a   1.000
_cell.length_b   1.000
_cell.length_c   1.000
_cell.angle_alpha   90.00
_cell.angle_beta   90.00
_cell.angle_gamma   90.00
#
_symmetry.space_group_name_H-M   'P 1'
#
loop_
_entity.id
_entity.type
_entity.pdbx_description
1 polymer ?
#
loop_
_entity_poly.entity_id
_entity_poly.type
_entity_poly.pdbx_seq_one_letter_code
_entity_poly.pdbx_strand_id
1 'polypeptide(L)'
;MDTLGTSYYRIFIPCAIYNGDVYDPFCNTIFLGHTLWLFTFSDLKTIVIPSTIFGITNSLAASRYHYLPVESVPNTYLFRRSPLILLWVWINLVPFTIGNQMTASSITEDTINKPWRPLPSRRLSSSHARVMVLLFYVVAQMFNIYTRCGIRQGLGLFLLGVWYNNLGGADHHPLVRNAINALGYVCFTSGAMEAALGIPLPLSTSPRLVEWLGVVAGIIMTTVHVHDMYDQEGDALRNRRTLPLVIGDMPARWVMAFWILVWGICCPMFWDTTFVARVLSLVLAILVGLRTLLYRDLSSDKTTCLIWNVWMSFVYFLPLCARA
;
A
#
# COMPACT_ATOMS: atom_id res chain seq x y z
N MET A 1 -27.43 -16.81 41.87
CA MET A 1 -27.42 -15.77 42.93
C MET A 1 -25.97 -15.40 43.18
N ASP A 2 -25.23 -15.01 42.14
CA ASP A 2 -25.25 -13.69 41.48
C ASP A 2 -24.62 -12.64 42.41
N THR A 3 -23.53 -11.96 42.08
CA THR A 3 -23.24 -11.33 40.78
C THR A 3 -21.74 -11.26 40.47
N LEU A 4 -21.38 -11.82 39.30
CA LEU A 4 -20.28 -11.36 38.46
C LEU A 4 -20.65 -9.99 37.88
N GLY A 5 -19.80 -8.99 38.02
CA GLY A 5 -19.90 -7.69 37.34
C GLY A 5 -18.77 -6.77 37.83
N THR A 6 -17.95 -6.13 37.03
CA THR A 6 -18.05 -5.71 35.63
C THR A 6 -16.61 -5.46 35.14
N SER A 7 -16.06 -6.37 34.34
CA SER A 7 -14.75 -6.18 33.69
C SER A 7 -14.86 -6.45 32.19
N TYR A 8 -15.74 -5.71 31.50
CA TYR A 8 -15.88 -5.78 30.06
C TYR A 8 -16.22 -4.40 29.48
N TYR A 9 -15.46 -4.00 28.45
CA TYR A 9 -15.68 -2.87 27.54
C TYR A 9 -15.45 -1.44 28.06
N ARG A 10 -14.19 -1.06 28.32
CA ARG A 10 -13.74 0.31 27.99
C ARG A 10 -13.22 0.32 26.55
N ILE A 11 -14.16 0.34 25.60
CA ILE A 11 -13.84 0.60 24.20
C ILE A 11 -13.46 2.09 24.13
N PHE A 12 -12.19 2.38 23.81
CA PHE A 12 -11.72 3.73 23.43
C PHE A 12 -11.71 4.81 24.52
N ILE A 13 -10.77 4.84 25.49
CA ILE A 13 -10.33 6.15 26.00
C ILE A 13 -8.88 6.16 26.55
N PRO A 14 -7.91 6.74 25.81
CA PRO A 14 -6.59 7.07 26.35
C PRO A 14 -6.44 8.56 26.73
N CYS A 15 -7.51 9.37 26.64
CA CYS A 15 -7.51 10.77 27.05
C CYS A 15 -8.50 11.09 28.19
N ALA A 16 -8.96 10.09 28.96
CA ALA A 16 -9.88 10.28 30.10
C ALA A 16 -9.16 10.51 31.45
N ILE A 17 -7.87 10.84 31.44
CA ILE A 17 -7.14 11.12 32.68
C ILE A 17 -6.36 12.42 32.51
N TYR A 18 -7.07 13.54 32.52
CA TYR A 18 -6.59 14.76 33.15
C TYR A 18 -7.82 15.54 33.62
N ASN A 19 -8.01 15.51 34.95
CA ASN A 19 -9.05 16.19 35.73
C ASN A 19 -10.48 15.64 35.59
N GLY A 20 -10.85 14.75 36.53
CA GLY A 20 -12.22 14.47 36.98
C GLY A 20 -13.35 14.54 35.95
N ASP A 21 -13.80 13.38 35.49
CA ASP A 21 -15.17 13.09 35.03
C ASP A 21 -15.79 13.94 33.89
N VAL A 22 -14.99 14.58 33.04
CA VAL A 22 -15.50 15.19 31.81
C VAL A 22 -15.04 14.40 30.59
N TYR A 23 -15.97 13.68 29.95
CA TYR A 23 -15.77 13.11 28.62
C TYR A 23 -15.61 14.26 27.63
N ASP A 24 -14.40 14.46 27.10
CA ASP A 24 -14.14 15.39 26.00
C ASP A 24 -14.10 14.64 24.66
N PRO A 25 -15.18 14.72 23.85
CA PRO A 25 -15.24 14.07 22.54
C PRO A 25 -14.18 14.61 21.56
N PHE A 26 -13.78 15.88 21.73
CA PHE A 26 -12.82 16.54 20.84
C PHE A 26 -11.41 15.99 21.08
N CYS A 27 -10.99 15.88 22.33
CA CYS A 27 -9.72 15.24 22.69
C CYS A 27 -9.64 13.79 22.19
N ASN A 28 -10.72 13.02 22.31
CA ASN A 28 -10.76 11.64 21.81
C ASN A 28 -10.68 11.56 20.29
N THR A 29 -11.31 12.50 19.58
CA THR A 29 -11.27 12.57 18.11
C THR A 29 -9.86 12.89 17.61
N ILE A 30 -9.20 13.90 18.20
CA ILE A 30 -7.80 14.23 17.89
C ILE A 30 -6.89 13.04 18.19
N PHE A 31 -7.08 12.40 19.35
CA PHE A 31 -6.30 11.23 19.73
C PHE A 31 -6.43 10.13 18.68
N LEU A 32 -7.65 9.79 18.26
CA LEU A 32 -7.90 8.74 17.29
C LEU A 32 -7.35 9.11 15.91
N GLY A 33 -7.57 10.34 15.44
CA GLY A 33 -7.04 10.84 14.17
C GLY A 33 -5.52 10.74 14.11
N HIS A 34 -4.83 11.19 15.15
CA HIS A 34 -3.37 11.06 15.23
C HIS A 34 -2.91 9.60 15.31
N THR A 35 -3.67 8.73 15.98
CA THR A 35 -3.37 7.29 16.03
C THR A 35 -3.47 6.63 14.66
N LEU A 36 -4.52 6.94 13.89
CA LEU A 36 -4.70 6.43 12.53
C LEU A 36 -3.64 6.97 11.57
N TRP A 37 -3.27 8.24 11.75
CA TRP A 37 -2.14 8.82 11.02
C TRP A 37 -0.84 8.04 11.31
N LEU A 38 -0.52 7.79 12.59
CA LEU A 38 0.65 6.98 12.96
C LEU A 38 0.58 5.53 12.43
N PHE A 39 -0.61 4.91 12.35
CA PHE A 39 -0.72 3.58 11.75
C PHE A 39 -0.35 3.57 10.25
N THR A 40 -0.71 4.64 9.53
CA THR A 40 -0.66 4.69 8.07
C THR A 40 0.48 5.54 7.51
N PHE A 41 1.20 6.30 8.34
CA PHE A 41 2.16 7.33 7.92
C PHE A 41 3.24 6.80 6.96
N SER A 42 3.83 5.63 7.27
CA SER A 42 4.83 5.00 6.41
C SER A 42 4.28 4.66 5.02
N ASP A 43 3.00 4.33 4.97
CA ASP A 43 2.33 3.76 3.81
C ASP A 43 1.66 4.81 2.93
N LEU A 44 1.66 6.08 3.36
CA LEU A 44 1.25 7.21 2.53
C LEU A 44 2.08 7.27 1.24
N LYS A 45 3.41 7.14 1.38
CA LYS A 45 4.35 7.24 0.26
C LYS A 45 4.50 5.94 -0.55
N THR A 46 4.09 4.80 -0.01
CA THR A 46 4.25 3.49 -0.67
C THR A 46 2.97 3.03 -1.36
N ILE A 47 1.81 3.22 -0.72
CA ILE A 47 0.53 2.72 -1.22
C ILE A 47 -0.43 3.86 -1.54
N VAL A 48 -0.69 4.78 -0.59
CA VAL A 48 -1.78 5.75 -0.75
C VAL A 48 -1.54 6.69 -1.92
N ILE A 49 -0.40 7.38 -1.93
CA ILE A 49 -0.07 8.35 -2.97
C ILE A 49 0.13 7.64 -4.32
N PRO A 50 0.96 6.58 -4.44
CA PRO A 50 1.16 5.92 -5.74
C PRO A 50 -0.13 5.30 -6.32
N SER A 51 -0.98 4.69 -5.51
CA SER A 51 -2.24 4.10 -6.01
C SER A 51 -3.25 5.18 -6.40
N THR A 52 -3.27 6.32 -5.69
CA THR A 52 -4.07 7.48 -6.10
C THR A 52 -3.59 8.05 -7.43
N ILE A 53 -2.26 8.17 -7.62
CA ILE A 53 -1.65 8.55 -8.90
C ILE A 53 -2.07 7.58 -10.00
N PHE A 54 -1.99 6.26 -9.76
CA PHE A 54 -2.46 5.25 -10.71
C PHE A 54 -3.92 5.49 -11.07
N GLY A 55 -4.81 5.59 -10.07
CA GLY A 55 -6.24 5.79 -10.27
C GLY A 55 -6.56 7.00 -11.14
N ILE A 56 -5.91 8.14 -10.89
CA ILE A 56 -6.08 9.37 -11.68
C ILE A 56 -5.55 9.19 -13.11
N THR A 57 -4.30 8.78 -13.25
CA THR A 57 -3.60 8.73 -14.55
C THR A 57 -4.17 7.67 -15.48
N ASN A 58 -4.55 6.52 -14.94
CA ASN A 58 -5.08 5.41 -15.73
C ASN A 58 -6.56 5.65 -16.09
N SER A 59 -7.30 6.43 -15.28
CA SER A 59 -8.63 6.91 -15.67
C SER A 59 -8.58 7.96 -16.79
N LEU A 60 -7.59 8.86 -16.76
CA LEU A 60 -7.33 9.78 -17.88
C LEU A 60 -6.95 9.03 -19.15
N ALA A 61 -6.22 7.92 -19.01
CA ALA A 61 -5.83 7.05 -20.12
C ALA A 61 -6.90 5.99 -20.46
N ALA A 62 -8.15 6.11 -19.97
CA ALA A 62 -9.13 5.03 -20.06
C ALA A 62 -9.42 4.56 -21.51
N SER A 63 -9.38 5.48 -22.48
CA SER A 63 -9.55 5.19 -23.90
C SER A 63 -8.48 4.25 -24.46
N ARG A 64 -7.28 4.22 -23.86
CA ARG A 64 -6.16 3.34 -24.26
C ARG A 64 -6.39 1.87 -23.88
N TYR A 65 -7.41 1.59 -23.06
CA TYR A 65 -7.81 0.23 -22.69
C TYR A 65 -8.96 -0.32 -23.55
N HIS A 66 -9.39 0.43 -24.58
CA HIS A 66 -10.37 0.01 -25.59
C HIS A 66 -11.74 -0.44 -25.05
N TYR A 67 -12.19 0.07 -23.89
CA TYR A 67 -13.48 -0.37 -23.31
C TYR A 67 -14.45 0.76 -22.92
N LEU A 68 -14.00 2.01 -22.74
CA LEU A 68 -14.93 3.13 -22.57
C LEU A 68 -15.13 3.83 -23.92
N PRO A 69 -16.39 4.18 -24.27
CA PRO A 69 -16.60 5.13 -25.37
C PRO A 69 -15.80 6.40 -25.07
N VAL A 70 -15.26 6.99 -26.13
CA VAL A 70 -14.27 8.07 -26.14
C VAL A 70 -14.85 9.39 -25.61
N GLU A 71 -15.35 9.40 -24.40
CA GLU A 71 -15.57 10.60 -23.61
C GLU A 71 -14.43 10.67 -22.61
N SER A 72 -13.45 11.52 -22.91
CA SER A 72 -12.40 11.87 -21.94
C SER A 72 -13.08 12.27 -20.64
N VAL A 73 -12.79 11.55 -19.54
CA VAL A 73 -13.27 11.95 -18.22
C VAL A 73 -12.80 13.39 -17.99
N PRO A 74 -13.70 14.38 -17.84
CA PRO A 74 -13.29 15.77 -17.76
C PRO A 74 -12.32 15.97 -16.59
N ASN A 75 -11.23 16.73 -16.79
CA ASN A 75 -10.25 17.00 -15.73
C ASN A 75 -10.93 17.58 -14.46
N THR A 76 -11.98 18.38 -14.64
CA THR A 76 -12.79 18.95 -13.57
C THR A 76 -13.52 17.89 -12.75
N TYR A 77 -13.96 16.80 -13.37
CA TYR A 77 -14.58 15.67 -12.70
C TYR A 77 -13.56 14.91 -11.84
N LEU A 78 -12.38 14.60 -12.41
CA LEU A 78 -11.33 13.89 -11.68
C LEU A 78 -10.76 14.70 -10.53
N PHE A 79 -10.61 16.02 -10.70
CA PHE A 79 -10.19 16.90 -9.61
C PHE A 79 -11.17 16.82 -8.44
N ARG A 80 -12.49 16.89 -8.71
CA ARG A 80 -13.54 16.74 -7.70
C ARG A 80 -13.58 15.35 -7.07
N ARG A 81 -13.18 14.31 -7.80
CA ARG A 81 -13.09 12.93 -7.30
C ARG A 81 -11.78 12.61 -6.59
N SER A 82 -10.73 13.40 -6.74
CA SER A 82 -9.43 13.13 -6.11
C SER A 82 -9.47 12.89 -4.59
N PRO A 83 -10.30 13.60 -3.78
CA PRO A 83 -10.44 13.29 -2.37
C PRO A 83 -11.10 11.93 -2.12
N LEU A 84 -12.06 11.53 -2.98
CA LEU A 84 -12.72 10.23 -2.90
C LEU A 84 -11.75 9.09 -3.24
N ILE A 85 -10.90 9.27 -4.26
CA ILE A 85 -9.88 8.28 -4.65
C ILE A 85 -8.92 8.05 -3.49
N LEU A 86 -8.37 9.13 -2.94
CA LEU A 86 -7.44 9.07 -1.80
C LEU A 86 -8.11 8.43 -0.59
N LEU A 87 -9.34 8.84 -0.26
CA LEU A 87 -10.10 8.27 0.86
C LEU A 87 -10.39 6.79 0.65
N TRP A 88 -10.73 6.37 -0.57
CA TRP A 88 -10.98 4.96 -0.90
C TRP A 88 -9.72 4.12 -0.69
N VAL A 89 -8.56 4.58 -1.16
CA VAL A 89 -7.29 3.87 -0.94
C VAL A 89 -6.96 3.82 0.55
N TRP A 90 -7.08 4.96 1.25
CA TRP A 90 -6.74 5.06 2.66
C TRP A 90 -7.64 4.19 3.54
N ILE A 91 -8.97 4.22 3.36
CA ILE A 91 -9.89 3.46 4.21
C ILE A 91 -9.69 1.95 4.06
N ASN A 92 -9.39 1.47 2.84
CA ASN A 92 -9.08 0.06 2.59
C ASN A 92 -7.68 -0.34 3.08
N LEU A 93 -6.75 0.62 3.24
CA LEU A 93 -5.41 0.38 3.79
C LEU A 93 -5.39 0.32 5.32
N VAL A 94 -6.20 1.13 6.02
CA VAL A 94 -6.22 1.21 7.48
C VAL A 94 -6.25 -0.17 8.17
N PRO A 95 -7.22 -1.08 7.89
CA PRO A 95 -7.27 -2.34 8.62
C PRO A 95 -6.04 -3.23 8.37
N PHE A 96 -5.45 -3.16 7.18
CA PHE A 96 -4.21 -3.86 6.86
C PHE A 96 -3.03 -3.35 7.70
N THR A 97 -2.88 -2.03 7.82
CA THR A 97 -1.78 -1.43 8.59
C THR A 97 -1.87 -1.73 10.08
N ILE A 98 -3.08 -1.68 10.67
CA ILE A 98 -3.28 -2.02 12.08
C ILE A 98 -3.01 -3.52 12.29
N GLY A 99 -3.49 -4.38 11.39
CA GLY A 99 -3.27 -5.83 11.43
C GLY A 99 -1.79 -6.20 11.40
N ASN A 100 -0.99 -5.52 10.59
CA ASN A 100 0.46 -5.78 10.49
C ASN A 100 1.23 -5.40 11.76
N GLN A 101 0.67 -4.53 12.61
CA GLN A 101 1.35 -3.98 13.79
C GLN A 101 0.93 -4.65 15.10
N MET A 102 -0.17 -5.41 15.13
CA MET A 102 -0.84 -5.78 16.39
C MET A 102 -0.26 -6.96 17.19
N THR A 103 0.60 -7.77 16.58
CA THR A 103 1.14 -8.98 17.24
C THR A 103 2.37 -8.66 18.11
N ALA A 104 2.69 -9.51 19.08
CA ALA A 104 3.86 -9.30 19.93
C ALA A 104 5.18 -9.28 19.13
N SER A 105 5.29 -10.13 18.11
CA SER A 105 6.43 -10.14 17.20
C SER A 105 6.48 -8.90 16.32
N SER A 106 5.33 -8.43 15.80
CA SER A 106 5.23 -7.13 15.09
C SER A 106 5.69 -5.95 15.96
N ILE A 107 5.33 -5.94 17.25
CA ILE A 107 5.72 -4.86 18.17
C ILE A 107 7.23 -4.89 18.41
N THR A 108 7.82 -6.08 18.53
CA THR A 108 9.27 -6.24 18.70
C THR A 108 10.03 -5.78 17.46
N GLU A 109 9.59 -6.20 16.27
CA GLU A 109 10.08 -5.73 14.97
C GLU A 109 10.02 -4.19 14.87
N ASP A 110 8.84 -3.61 15.12
CA ASP A 110 8.63 -2.19 14.96
C ASP A 110 9.31 -1.35 16.05
N THR A 111 9.68 -1.92 17.20
CA THR A 111 10.49 -1.20 18.20
C THR A 111 11.86 -0.84 17.66
N ILE A 112 12.41 -1.64 16.75
CA ILE A 112 13.66 -1.37 16.03
C ILE A 112 13.39 -0.52 14.79
N ASN A 113 12.51 -0.99 13.90
CA ASN A 113 12.36 -0.38 12.58
C ASN A 113 11.60 0.97 12.66
N LYS A 114 10.56 1.05 13.48
CA LYS A 114 9.52 2.12 13.47
C LYS A 114 8.98 2.41 14.89
N PRO A 115 9.83 2.83 15.85
CA PRO A 115 9.46 2.97 17.27
C PRO A 115 8.36 4.01 17.54
N TRP A 116 8.12 4.92 16.59
CA TRP A 116 7.08 5.93 16.63
C TRP A 116 5.66 5.38 16.37
N ARG A 117 5.51 4.13 15.90
CA ARG A 117 4.20 3.51 15.65
C ARG A 117 3.36 3.39 16.93
N PRO A 118 2.01 3.30 16.82
CA PRO A 118 1.13 3.37 17.99
C PRO A 118 1.37 2.31 19.07
N LEU A 119 1.73 1.09 18.66
CA LEU A 119 1.92 -0.02 19.61
C LEU A 119 3.32 -0.04 20.24
N PRO A 120 4.43 0.11 19.49
CA PRO A 120 5.77 0.29 20.09
C PRO A 120 5.86 1.49 21.03
N SER A 121 5.23 2.62 20.66
CA SER A 121 5.18 3.83 21.50
C SER A 121 4.20 3.75 22.67
N ARG A 122 3.52 2.60 22.86
CA ARG A 122 2.54 2.34 23.93
C ARG A 122 1.35 3.31 23.94
N ARG A 123 1.05 3.94 22.79
CA ARG A 123 -0.12 4.80 22.60
C ARG A 123 -1.43 4.00 22.65
N LEU A 124 -1.38 2.74 22.22
CA LEU A 124 -2.53 1.83 22.19
C LEU A 124 -2.11 0.45 22.72
N SER A 125 -3.06 -0.33 23.26
CA SER A 125 -2.81 -1.75 23.56
C SER A 125 -3.17 -2.64 22.37
N SER A 126 -2.59 -3.84 22.31
CA SER A 126 -2.91 -4.84 21.27
C SER A 126 -4.39 -5.24 21.28
N SER A 127 -5.03 -5.28 22.44
CA SER A 127 -6.47 -5.57 22.55
C SER A 127 -7.33 -4.51 21.87
N HIS A 128 -7.02 -3.22 22.06
CA HIS A 128 -7.71 -2.15 21.35
C HIS A 128 -7.43 -2.18 19.84
N ALA A 129 -6.18 -2.45 19.43
CA ALA A 129 -5.83 -2.57 18.01
C ALA A 129 -6.61 -3.68 17.31
N ARG A 130 -6.84 -4.84 17.96
CA ARG A 130 -7.65 -5.94 17.42
C ARG A 130 -9.10 -5.51 17.17
N VAL A 131 -9.71 -4.79 18.11
CA VAL A 131 -11.06 -4.24 17.93
C VAL A 131 -11.07 -3.25 16.77
N MET A 132 -10.08 -2.37 16.69
CA MET A 132 -9.96 -1.40 15.59
C MET A 132 -9.84 -2.08 14.22
N VAL A 133 -9.00 -3.11 14.06
CA VAL A 133 -8.87 -3.86 12.79
C VAL A 133 -10.23 -4.37 12.32
N LEU A 134 -10.98 -5.05 13.20
CA LEU A 134 -12.28 -5.61 12.87
C LEU A 134 -13.28 -4.52 12.47
N LEU A 135 -13.33 -3.43 13.23
CA LEU A 135 -14.19 -2.28 12.91
C LEU A 135 -13.82 -1.66 11.56
N PHE A 136 -12.53 -1.45 11.29
CA PHE A 136 -12.09 -0.84 10.04
C PHE A 136 -12.26 -1.73 8.82
N TYR A 137 -12.21 -3.06 8.96
CA TYR A 137 -12.63 -3.96 7.88
C TYR A 137 -14.12 -3.77 7.55
N VAL A 138 -14.99 -3.71 8.56
CA VAL A 138 -16.42 -3.44 8.35
C VAL A 138 -16.63 -2.06 7.71
N VAL A 139 -15.99 -1.02 8.24
CA VAL A 139 -16.09 0.34 7.70
C VAL A 139 -15.62 0.42 6.25
N ALA A 140 -14.49 -0.19 5.91
CA ALA A 140 -13.97 -0.22 4.54
C ALA A 140 -14.97 -0.90 3.58
N GLN A 141 -15.52 -2.07 3.96
CA GLN A 141 -16.51 -2.76 3.13
C GLN A 141 -17.81 -1.97 2.98
N MET A 142 -18.31 -1.37 4.07
CA MET A 142 -19.50 -0.52 4.03
C MET A 142 -19.26 0.71 3.15
N PHE A 143 -18.07 1.31 3.20
CA PHE A 143 -17.68 2.41 2.34
C PHE A 143 -17.66 2.01 0.86
N ASN A 144 -17.08 0.84 0.53
CA ASN A 144 -17.05 0.31 -0.83
C ASN A 144 -18.46 0.05 -1.38
N ILE A 145 -19.37 -0.47 -0.54
CA ILE A 145 -20.78 -0.70 -0.90
C ILE A 145 -21.51 0.63 -1.11
N TYR A 146 -21.36 1.58 -0.17
CA TYR A 146 -22.01 2.89 -0.22
C TYR A 146 -21.61 3.69 -1.46
N THR A 147 -20.31 3.71 -1.77
CA THR A 147 -19.77 4.42 -2.95
C THR A 147 -19.94 3.64 -4.25
N ARG A 148 -20.33 2.36 -4.17
CA ARG A 148 -20.42 1.40 -5.30
C ARG A 148 -19.10 1.27 -6.08
N CYS A 149 -17.97 1.52 -5.43
CA CYS A 149 -16.64 1.51 -6.04
C CYS A 149 -15.73 0.50 -5.33
N GLY A 150 -14.99 -0.30 -6.10
CA GLY A 150 -13.91 -1.12 -5.55
C GLY A 150 -14.36 -2.29 -4.67
N ILE A 151 -15.60 -2.77 -4.77
CA ILE A 151 -16.14 -3.83 -3.90
C ILE A 151 -15.32 -5.12 -4.01
N ARG A 152 -14.96 -5.52 -5.24
CA ARG A 152 -14.17 -6.73 -5.51
C ARG A 152 -12.76 -6.60 -4.95
N GLN A 153 -12.17 -5.42 -5.11
CA GLN A 153 -10.83 -5.06 -4.66
C GLN A 153 -10.77 -5.02 -3.13
N GLY A 154 -11.77 -4.40 -2.48
CA GLY A 154 -11.89 -4.38 -1.02
C GLY A 154 -12.00 -5.78 -0.42
N LEU A 155 -12.83 -6.65 -1.02
CA LEU A 155 -12.90 -8.06 -0.60
C LEU A 155 -11.56 -8.78 -0.79
N GLY A 156 -10.88 -8.56 -1.92
CA GLY A 156 -9.53 -9.07 -2.16
C GLY A 156 -8.54 -8.61 -1.09
N LEU A 157 -8.53 -7.32 -0.77
CA LEU A 157 -7.67 -6.73 0.26
C LEU A 157 -7.98 -7.29 1.66
N PHE A 158 -9.24 -7.54 2.00
CA PHE A 158 -9.61 -8.22 3.23
C PHE A 158 -9.00 -9.63 3.29
N LEU A 159 -9.19 -10.45 2.26
CA LEU A 159 -8.68 -11.83 2.22
C LEU A 159 -7.16 -11.87 2.24
N LEU A 160 -6.51 -11.03 1.43
CA LEU A 160 -5.04 -10.89 1.39
C LEU A 160 -4.51 -10.38 2.73
N GLY A 161 -5.19 -9.43 3.38
CA GLY A 161 -4.82 -8.90 4.68
C GLY A 161 -4.90 -9.95 5.78
N VAL A 162 -5.93 -10.80 5.78
CA VAL A 162 -6.03 -11.95 6.68
C VAL A 162 -4.91 -12.94 6.41
N TRP A 163 -4.63 -13.27 5.14
CA TRP A 163 -3.54 -14.19 4.82
C TRP A 163 -2.18 -13.64 5.25
N TYR A 164 -1.90 -12.38 4.93
CA TYR A 164 -0.66 -11.70 5.24
C TYR A 164 -0.41 -11.63 6.76
N ASN A 165 -1.40 -11.18 7.53
CA ASN A 165 -1.23 -10.85 8.95
C ASN A 165 -1.57 -11.99 9.92
N ASN A 166 -2.50 -12.88 9.57
CA ASN A 166 -3.04 -13.87 10.49
C ASN A 166 -2.66 -15.32 10.14
N LEU A 167 -2.42 -15.62 8.86
CA LEU A 167 -2.12 -16.98 8.39
C LEU A 167 -0.65 -17.14 7.96
N GLY A 168 0.23 -16.21 8.35
CA GLY A 168 1.68 -16.31 8.14
C GLY A 168 2.16 -16.08 6.69
N GLY A 169 1.29 -15.59 5.79
CA GLY A 169 1.64 -15.34 4.40
C GLY A 169 2.81 -14.37 4.21
N ALA A 170 3.01 -13.46 5.17
CA ALA A 170 4.11 -12.49 5.16
C ALA A 170 5.44 -13.02 5.69
N ASP A 171 5.45 -14.15 6.40
CA ASP A 171 6.56 -14.52 7.28
C ASP A 171 7.37 -15.71 6.75
N HIS A 172 6.75 -16.67 6.05
CA HIS A 172 7.37 -17.97 5.76
C HIS A 172 8.17 -18.06 4.45
N HIS A 173 7.85 -17.28 3.41
CA HIS A 173 8.50 -17.40 2.12
C HIS A 173 8.54 -16.07 1.33
N PRO A 174 9.71 -15.63 0.83
CA PRO A 174 9.83 -14.34 0.12
C PRO A 174 8.89 -14.22 -1.08
N LEU A 175 8.79 -15.29 -1.90
CA LEU A 175 7.90 -15.27 -3.07
C LEU A 175 6.42 -15.19 -2.70
N VAL A 176 5.99 -15.82 -1.61
CA VAL A 176 4.58 -15.77 -1.17
C VAL A 176 4.25 -14.37 -0.68
N ARG A 177 5.12 -13.79 0.15
CA ARG A 177 5.02 -12.39 0.60
C ARG A 177 4.94 -11.42 -0.58
N ASN A 178 5.85 -11.56 -1.55
CA ASN A 178 5.89 -10.70 -2.73
C ASN A 178 4.65 -10.88 -3.61
N ALA A 179 4.12 -12.11 -3.72
CA ALA A 179 2.89 -12.37 -4.47
C ALA A 179 1.67 -11.72 -3.80
N ILE A 180 1.57 -11.83 -2.47
CA ILE A 180 0.50 -11.16 -1.71
C ILE A 180 0.61 -9.64 -1.86
N ASN A 181 1.82 -9.08 -1.77
CA ASN A 181 2.05 -7.66 -2.02
C ASN A 181 1.64 -7.26 -3.44
N ALA A 182 2.03 -8.03 -4.46
CA ALA A 182 1.66 -7.77 -5.85
C ALA A 182 0.15 -7.76 -6.06
N LEU A 183 -0.56 -8.76 -5.52
CA LEU A 183 -2.03 -8.82 -5.58
C LEU A 183 -2.66 -7.66 -4.81
N GLY A 184 -2.12 -7.29 -3.64
CA GLY A 184 -2.57 -6.15 -2.85
C GLY A 184 -2.43 -4.83 -3.63
N TYR A 185 -1.28 -4.59 -4.25
CA TYR A 185 -1.06 -3.41 -5.09
C TYR A 185 -2.02 -3.40 -6.29
N VAL A 186 -2.27 -4.53 -6.95
CA VAL A 186 -3.28 -4.61 -8.02
C VAL A 186 -4.68 -4.25 -7.50
N CYS A 187 -5.06 -4.71 -6.31
CA CYS A 187 -6.34 -4.32 -5.71
C CYS A 187 -6.39 -2.80 -5.41
N PHE A 188 -5.33 -2.23 -4.83
CA PHE A 188 -5.28 -0.80 -4.53
C PHE A 188 -5.31 0.06 -5.79
N THR A 189 -4.51 -0.27 -6.81
CA THR A 189 -4.42 0.52 -8.06
C THR A 189 -5.70 0.41 -8.89
N SER A 190 -6.21 -0.81 -9.11
CA SER A 190 -7.44 -1.01 -9.87
C SER A 190 -8.67 -0.46 -9.14
N GLY A 191 -8.73 -0.55 -7.81
CA GLY A 191 -9.82 0.02 -7.02
C GLY A 191 -9.78 1.54 -6.96
N ALA A 192 -8.57 2.15 -6.91
CA ALA A 192 -8.41 3.59 -7.07
C ALA A 192 -8.91 4.08 -8.45
N MET A 193 -8.67 3.29 -9.51
CA MET A 193 -9.19 3.57 -10.84
C MET A 193 -10.72 3.43 -10.91
N GLU A 194 -11.32 2.42 -10.26
CA GLU A 194 -12.80 2.35 -10.14
C GLU A 194 -13.37 3.55 -9.40
N ALA A 195 -12.76 3.98 -8.30
CA ALA A 195 -13.20 5.16 -7.55
C ALA A 195 -13.12 6.44 -8.39
N ALA A 196 -12.08 6.55 -9.22
CA ALA A 196 -11.86 7.66 -10.13
C ALA A 196 -12.88 7.71 -11.27
N LEU A 197 -13.19 6.56 -11.89
CA LEU A 197 -14.18 6.44 -12.96
C LEU A 197 -15.63 6.47 -12.43
N GLY A 198 -15.85 6.04 -11.19
CA GLY A 198 -17.17 5.88 -10.60
C GLY A 198 -17.97 4.70 -11.15
N ILE A 199 -17.31 3.76 -11.84
CA ILE A 199 -17.90 2.56 -12.42
C ILE A 199 -16.95 1.36 -12.23
N PRO A 200 -17.47 0.13 -12.16
CA PRO A 200 -16.63 -1.06 -12.11
C PRO A 200 -15.76 -1.23 -13.35
N LEU A 201 -14.52 -1.70 -13.17
CA LEU A 201 -13.63 -2.01 -14.30
C LEU A 201 -14.09 -3.28 -15.04
N PRO A 202 -14.14 -3.28 -16.38
CA PRO A 202 -14.56 -4.45 -17.14
C PRO A 202 -13.38 -5.38 -17.42
N LEU A 203 -12.89 -6.00 -16.34
CA LEU A 203 -11.72 -6.89 -16.38
C LEU A 203 -11.90 -8.09 -17.34
N SER A 204 -13.13 -8.49 -17.66
CA SER A 204 -13.40 -9.59 -18.61
C SER A 204 -13.37 -9.17 -20.08
N THR A 205 -13.55 -7.88 -20.40
CA THR A 205 -13.66 -7.40 -21.79
C THR A 205 -12.56 -6.41 -22.17
N SER A 206 -11.69 -6.03 -21.24
CA SER A 206 -10.51 -5.20 -21.51
C SER A 206 -9.22 -6.01 -21.26
N PRO A 207 -8.76 -6.81 -22.25
CA PRO A 207 -7.53 -7.60 -22.11
C PRO A 207 -6.31 -6.70 -21.85
N ARG A 208 -6.27 -5.52 -22.50
CA ARG A 208 -5.18 -4.57 -22.33
C ARG A 208 -5.04 -4.04 -20.90
N LEU A 209 -6.16 -3.82 -20.21
CA LEU A 209 -6.15 -3.43 -18.80
C LEU A 209 -5.63 -4.56 -17.93
N VAL A 210 -6.07 -5.80 -18.17
CA VAL A 210 -5.61 -6.97 -17.43
C VAL A 210 -4.12 -7.21 -17.62
N GLU A 211 -3.61 -7.11 -18.86
CA GLU A 211 -2.19 -7.17 -19.17
C GLU A 211 -1.41 -6.12 -18.38
N TRP A 212 -1.90 -4.88 -18.36
CA TRP A 212 -1.23 -3.80 -17.64
C TRP A 212 -1.22 -4.02 -16.13
N LEU A 213 -2.33 -4.47 -15.54
CA LEU A 213 -2.38 -4.86 -14.12
C LEU A 213 -1.44 -6.05 -13.85
N GLY A 214 -1.29 -6.98 -14.79
CA GLY A 214 -0.31 -8.07 -14.73
C GLY A 214 1.14 -7.58 -14.76
N VAL A 215 1.45 -6.57 -15.58
CA VAL A 215 2.75 -5.90 -15.58
C VAL A 215 3.01 -5.24 -14.23
N VAL A 216 2.04 -4.49 -13.69
CA VAL A 216 2.15 -3.89 -12.35
C VAL A 216 2.41 -4.97 -11.27
N ALA A 217 1.68 -6.08 -11.31
CA ALA A 217 1.91 -7.21 -10.40
C ALA A 217 3.34 -7.77 -10.55
N GLY A 218 3.82 -7.92 -11.79
CA GLY A 218 5.18 -8.39 -12.08
C GLY A 218 6.25 -7.47 -11.51
N ILE A 219 6.08 -6.15 -11.63
CA ILE A 219 7.01 -5.16 -11.05
C ILE A 219 7.05 -5.32 -9.53
N ILE A 220 5.89 -5.34 -8.86
CA ILE A 220 5.83 -5.46 -7.40
C ILE A 220 6.44 -6.79 -6.97
N MET A 221 6.05 -7.91 -7.58
CA MET A 221 6.56 -9.25 -7.26
C MET A 221 8.10 -9.33 -7.30
N THR A 222 8.71 -8.63 -8.25
CA THR A 222 10.16 -8.68 -8.51
C THR A 222 10.95 -7.53 -7.90
N THR A 223 10.32 -6.52 -7.30
CA THR A 223 11.04 -5.33 -6.78
C THR A 223 10.57 -4.83 -5.41
N VAL A 224 9.44 -5.32 -4.87
CA VAL A 224 8.90 -4.87 -3.57
C VAL A 224 9.82 -5.13 -2.39
N HIS A 225 10.74 -6.08 -2.52
CA HIS A 225 11.76 -6.36 -1.50
C HIS A 225 12.78 -5.22 -1.32
N VAL A 226 12.68 -4.12 -2.09
CA VAL A 226 13.32 -2.84 -1.76
C VAL A 226 12.93 -2.34 -0.36
N HIS A 227 11.71 -2.65 0.09
CA HIS A 227 11.24 -2.34 1.44
C HIS A 227 11.94 -3.18 2.50
N ASP A 228 12.27 -4.43 2.18
CA ASP A 228 12.88 -5.36 3.12
C ASP A 228 14.36 -4.99 3.39
N MET A 229 15.01 -4.21 2.50
CA MET A 229 16.43 -3.86 2.62
C MET A 229 16.76 -3.05 3.88
N TYR A 230 15.92 -2.07 4.22
CA TYR A 230 16.10 -1.25 5.43
C TYR A 230 15.37 -1.82 6.65
N ASP A 231 14.56 -2.86 6.50
CA ASP A 231 13.79 -3.49 7.58
C ASP A 231 14.44 -4.82 8.07
N GLN A 232 15.61 -5.21 7.52
CA GLN A 232 16.30 -6.49 7.78
C GLN A 232 16.46 -6.84 9.27
N GLU A 233 16.84 -5.88 10.11
CA GLU A 233 17.08 -6.12 11.54
C GLU A 233 15.78 -6.52 12.27
N GLY A 234 14.71 -5.73 12.10
CA GLY A 234 13.41 -6.08 12.66
C GLY A 234 12.81 -7.34 12.04
N ASP A 235 13.00 -7.57 10.74
CA ASP A 235 12.54 -8.79 10.06
C ASP A 235 13.24 -10.04 10.64
N ALA A 236 14.54 -9.96 10.94
CA ALA A 236 15.29 -11.04 11.57
C ALA A 236 14.77 -11.35 12.98
N LEU A 237 14.46 -10.32 13.79
CA LEU A 237 13.86 -10.49 15.12
C LEU A 237 12.47 -11.14 15.07
N ARG A 238 11.69 -10.86 14.03
CA ARG A 238 10.39 -11.50 13.78
C ARG A 238 10.53 -12.90 13.16
N ASN A 239 11.75 -13.35 12.86
CA ASN A 239 12.00 -14.59 12.13
C ASN A 239 11.30 -14.64 10.76
N ARG A 240 11.23 -13.50 10.07
CA ARG A 240 10.72 -13.41 8.71
C ARG A 240 11.74 -13.93 7.72
N ARG A 241 11.24 -14.65 6.72
CA ARG A 241 12.04 -15.05 5.55
C ARG A 241 11.84 -14.02 4.43
N THR A 242 12.44 -12.84 4.57
CA THR A 242 12.51 -11.85 3.49
C THR A 242 13.66 -12.17 2.52
N LEU A 243 13.61 -11.63 1.30
CA LEU A 243 14.61 -11.94 0.28
C LEU A 243 16.06 -11.68 0.74
N PRO A 244 16.42 -10.49 1.27
CA PRO A 244 17.79 -10.24 1.73
C PRO A 244 18.23 -11.17 2.87
N LEU A 245 17.32 -11.64 3.73
CA LEU A 245 17.66 -12.61 4.78
C LEU A 245 17.83 -14.04 4.26
N VAL A 246 17.16 -14.40 3.16
CA VAL A 246 17.22 -15.76 2.59
C VAL A 246 18.39 -15.95 1.63
N ILE A 247 18.65 -14.99 0.74
CA ILE A 247 19.71 -15.11 -0.28
C ILE A 247 20.92 -14.21 0.00
N GLY A 248 20.89 -13.43 1.07
CA GLY A 248 21.90 -12.44 1.41
C GLY A 248 21.63 -11.06 0.80
N ASP A 249 22.16 -10.02 1.46
CA ASP A 249 22.00 -8.61 1.08
C ASP A 249 22.46 -8.34 -0.37
N MET A 250 23.67 -8.77 -0.73
CA MET A 250 24.24 -8.46 -2.04
C MET A 250 23.53 -9.16 -3.21
N PRO A 251 23.19 -10.47 -3.14
CA PRO A 251 22.37 -11.11 -4.17
C PRO A 251 20.99 -10.47 -4.31
N ALA A 252 20.33 -10.11 -3.19
CA ALA A 252 19.04 -9.42 -3.24
C ALA A 252 19.15 -8.06 -3.95
N ARG A 253 20.22 -7.30 -3.72
CA ARG A 253 20.50 -6.04 -4.43
C ARG A 253 20.62 -6.20 -5.94
N TRP A 254 21.33 -7.24 -6.39
CA TRP A 254 21.45 -7.55 -7.81
C TRP A 254 20.12 -7.95 -8.45
N VAL A 255 19.34 -8.79 -7.76
CA VAL A 255 17.99 -9.19 -8.23
C VAL A 255 17.10 -7.96 -8.42
N MET A 256 17.08 -7.04 -7.44
CA MET A 256 16.33 -5.78 -7.57
C MET A 256 16.82 -4.94 -8.74
N ALA A 257 18.13 -4.67 -8.81
CA ALA A 257 18.70 -3.79 -9.83
C ALA A 257 18.41 -4.33 -11.24
N PHE A 258 18.54 -5.64 -11.43
CA PHE A 258 18.21 -6.31 -12.68
C PHE A 258 16.74 -6.09 -13.07
N TRP A 259 15.78 -6.41 -12.19
CA TRP A 259 14.36 -6.30 -12.53
C TRP A 259 13.90 -4.86 -12.69
N ILE A 260 14.41 -3.92 -11.90
CA ILE A 260 14.11 -2.49 -12.06
C ILE A 260 14.53 -2.00 -13.45
N LEU A 261 15.71 -2.40 -13.92
CA LEU A 261 16.18 -2.07 -15.28
C LEU A 261 15.29 -2.71 -16.37
N VAL A 262 14.97 -4.00 -16.22
CA VAL A 262 14.07 -4.71 -17.14
C VAL A 262 12.74 -3.97 -17.25
N TRP A 263 12.10 -3.62 -16.14
CA TRP A 263 10.83 -2.91 -16.14
C TRP A 263 10.94 -1.47 -16.64
N GLY A 264 12.07 -0.79 -16.40
CA GLY A 264 12.36 0.53 -16.97
C GLY A 264 12.42 0.54 -18.50
N ILE A 265 12.63 -0.61 -19.13
CA ILE A 265 12.62 -0.79 -20.59
C ILE A 265 11.27 -1.35 -21.06
N CYS A 266 10.80 -2.42 -20.43
CA CYS A 266 9.60 -3.14 -20.86
C CYS A 266 8.32 -2.31 -20.70
N CYS A 267 8.17 -1.51 -19.64
CA CYS A 267 6.96 -0.72 -19.42
C CYS A 267 6.73 0.36 -20.50
N PRO A 268 7.72 1.21 -20.85
CA PRO A 268 7.52 2.20 -21.90
C PRO A 268 7.45 1.59 -23.31
N MET A 269 8.01 0.38 -23.52
CA MET A 269 7.83 -0.42 -24.74
C MET A 269 6.40 -0.98 -24.84
N PHE A 270 5.87 -1.54 -23.75
CA PHE A 270 4.51 -2.06 -23.68
C PHE A 270 3.52 -1.00 -24.16
N TRP A 271 3.66 0.24 -23.67
CA TRP A 271 2.80 1.37 -24.01
C TRP A 271 3.14 2.12 -25.32
N ASP A 272 4.14 1.68 -26.08
CA ASP A 272 4.70 2.41 -27.24
C ASP A 272 4.81 3.93 -27.00
N THR A 273 5.50 4.30 -25.92
CA THR A 273 5.53 5.70 -25.43
C THR A 273 6.39 6.63 -26.28
N THR A 274 6.30 7.94 -26.04
CA THR A 274 7.21 8.93 -26.65
C THR A 274 8.68 8.67 -26.31
N PHE A 275 9.61 9.19 -27.13
CA PHE A 275 11.05 9.05 -26.87
C PHE A 275 11.45 9.63 -25.50
N VAL A 276 10.91 10.80 -25.14
CA VAL A 276 11.16 11.45 -23.85
C VAL A 276 10.73 10.55 -22.69
N ALA A 277 9.55 9.94 -22.76
CA ALA A 277 9.06 9.06 -21.71
C ALA A 277 9.93 7.78 -21.56
N ARG A 278 10.41 7.21 -22.67
CA ARG A 278 11.35 6.07 -22.65
C ARG A 278 12.66 6.43 -21.94
N VAL A 279 13.25 7.57 -22.31
CA VAL A 279 14.51 8.05 -21.70
C VAL A 279 14.32 8.31 -20.21
N LEU A 280 13.25 9.00 -19.81
CA LEU A 280 12.96 9.26 -18.40
C LEU A 280 12.73 7.96 -17.60
N SER A 281 12.01 6.99 -18.16
CA SER A 281 11.80 5.69 -17.53
C SER A 281 13.11 4.97 -17.26
N LEU A 282 13.99 4.94 -18.27
CA LEU A 282 15.30 4.28 -18.18
C LEU A 282 16.23 5.00 -17.19
N VAL A 283 16.29 6.34 -17.24
CA VAL A 283 17.13 7.14 -16.33
C VAL A 283 16.71 6.93 -14.87
N LEU A 284 15.40 6.94 -14.58
CA LEU A 284 14.89 6.67 -13.23
C LEU A 284 15.19 5.23 -12.79
N ALA A 285 15.04 4.25 -13.68
CA ALA A 285 15.36 2.85 -13.37
C ALA A 285 16.87 2.66 -13.08
N ILE A 286 17.74 3.27 -13.90
CA ILE A 286 19.20 3.26 -13.69
C ILE A 286 19.54 3.93 -12.36
N LEU A 287 18.93 5.08 -12.05
CA LEU A 287 19.14 5.79 -10.80
C LEU A 287 18.82 4.89 -9.60
N VAL A 288 17.66 4.23 -9.59
CA VAL A 288 17.29 3.33 -8.48
C VAL A 288 18.23 2.13 -8.43
N GLY A 289 18.50 1.46 -9.55
CA GLY A 289 19.37 0.29 -9.62
C GLY A 289 20.81 0.57 -9.17
N LEU A 290 21.41 1.67 -9.63
CA LEU A 290 22.74 2.11 -9.19
C LEU A 290 22.75 2.43 -7.71
N ARG A 291 21.74 3.15 -7.21
CA ARG A 291 21.68 3.46 -5.78
C ARG A 291 21.60 2.22 -4.91
N THR A 292 20.78 1.24 -5.31
CA THR A 292 20.65 -0.06 -4.63
C THR A 292 22.00 -0.79 -4.51
N LEU A 293 22.86 -0.69 -5.53
CA LEU A 293 24.16 -1.37 -5.57
C LEU A 293 25.30 -0.59 -4.89
N LEU A 294 25.28 0.74 -4.98
CA LEU A 294 26.37 1.62 -4.54
C LEU A 294 26.23 2.08 -3.08
N TYR A 295 25.01 2.36 -2.62
CA TYR A 295 24.77 2.84 -1.25
C TYR A 295 24.08 1.74 -0.44
N ARG A 296 24.73 1.27 0.63
CA ARG A 296 24.31 0.06 1.37
C ARG A 296 24.13 0.29 2.86
N ASP A 297 24.03 1.53 3.29
CA ASP A 297 23.67 1.87 4.66
C ASP A 297 22.14 2.05 4.80
N LEU A 298 21.66 1.91 6.04
CA LEU A 298 20.24 1.96 6.38
C LEU A 298 19.55 3.26 5.92
N SER A 299 20.22 4.41 6.04
CA SER A 299 19.65 5.70 5.65
C SER A 299 19.48 5.76 4.13
N SER A 300 20.52 5.35 3.41
CA SER A 300 20.50 5.28 1.95
C SER A 300 19.45 4.31 1.41
N ASP A 301 19.22 3.16 2.07
CA ASP A 301 18.18 2.21 1.66
C ASP A 301 16.77 2.80 1.82
N LYS A 302 16.52 3.57 2.90
CA LYS A 302 15.26 4.32 3.06
C LYS A 302 15.07 5.36 1.95
N THR A 303 16.13 6.06 1.57
CA THR A 303 16.10 7.00 0.44
C THR A 303 15.88 6.30 -0.89
N THR A 304 16.55 5.17 -1.13
CA THR A 304 16.40 4.37 -2.36
C THR A 304 14.98 3.83 -2.49
N CYS A 305 14.36 3.38 -1.40
CA CYS A 305 12.95 3.00 -1.39
C CYS A 305 12.02 4.19 -1.74
N LEU A 306 12.29 5.40 -1.23
CA LEU A 306 11.53 6.59 -1.63
C LEU A 306 11.66 6.87 -3.14
N ILE A 307 12.87 6.80 -3.70
CA ILE A 307 13.12 7.02 -5.13
C ILE A 307 12.46 5.90 -5.97
N TRP A 308 12.44 4.66 -5.49
CA TRP A 308 11.69 3.57 -6.12
C TRP A 308 10.19 3.87 -6.19
N ASN A 309 9.59 4.46 -5.14
CA ASN A 309 8.18 4.90 -5.19
C ASN A 309 7.94 6.01 -6.21
N VAL A 310 8.91 6.92 -6.40
CA VAL A 310 8.85 7.95 -7.45
C VAL A 310 8.91 7.31 -8.84
N TRP A 311 9.83 6.35 -9.05
CA TRP A 311 9.92 5.59 -10.28
C TRP A 311 8.63 4.81 -10.57
N MET A 312 8.07 4.10 -9.58
CA MET A 312 6.77 3.41 -9.71
C MET A 312 5.65 4.37 -10.07
N SER A 313 5.59 5.53 -9.43
CA SER A 313 4.60 6.56 -9.75
C SER A 313 4.74 7.02 -11.21
N PHE A 314 5.98 7.23 -11.70
CA PHE A 314 6.24 7.55 -13.11
C PHE A 314 5.81 6.42 -14.06
N VAL A 315 6.07 5.15 -13.70
CA VAL A 315 5.59 3.99 -14.47
C VAL A 315 4.07 4.02 -14.62
N TYR A 316 3.33 4.44 -13.60
CA TYR A 316 1.88 4.58 -13.66
C TYR A 316 1.39 5.69 -14.59
N PHE A 317 2.22 6.70 -14.91
CA PHE A 317 1.92 7.74 -15.90
C PHE A 317 2.09 7.28 -17.36
N LEU A 318 2.82 6.19 -17.63
CA LEU A 318 3.16 5.77 -18.99
C LEU A 318 1.98 5.60 -19.96
N PRO A 319 0.78 5.11 -19.55
CA PRO A 319 -0.37 5.05 -20.44
C PRO A 319 -0.74 6.41 -21.08
N LEU A 320 -0.50 7.53 -20.39
CA LEU A 320 -0.72 8.89 -20.90
C LEU A 320 0.34 9.35 -21.89
N CYS A 321 1.51 8.73 -21.84
CA CYS A 321 2.63 9.01 -22.74
C CYS A 321 2.64 8.11 -23.99
N ALA A 322 1.66 7.21 -24.12
CA ALA A 322 1.49 6.35 -25.29
C ALA A 322 1.29 7.20 -26.55
N ARG A 323 1.89 6.80 -27.66
CA ARG A 323 1.67 7.44 -28.97
C ARG A 323 0.20 7.25 -29.40
N ALA A 324 -0.32 8.21 -30.16
CA ALA A 324 -1.71 8.22 -30.63
C ALA A 324 -2.03 6.95 -31.40
#